data_AF-A0A9E2LEK5-F1
#
_entry.id   AF-A0A9E2LEK5-F1
#
_cell.length_a   1.000
_cell.length_b   1.000
_cell.length_c   1.000
_cell.angle_alpha   90.00
_cell.angle_beta   90.00
_cell.angle_gamma   90.00
#
_symmetry.space_group_name_H-M   'P 1'
#
loop_
_entity.id
_entity.type
_entity.pdbx_description
1 polymer ?
#
loop_
_entity_poly.entity_id
_entity_poly.type
_entity_poly.pdbx_seq_one_letter_code
_entity_poly.pdbx_strand_id
1 'polypeptide(L)' 'ELDLVFQKKGGLYGIEVKYSHAPSVTLSMRSAIAELSLKHLWVVYPGSEAYKLDKNISVTPLKDIYKQMILGA' A
#
# COMPACT_ATOMS: atom_id res chain seq x y z
N GLU A 1 4.09 -3.38 -11.99
CA GLU A 1 5.34 -3.39 -11.20
C GLU A 1 5.00 -2.91 -9.80
N LEU A 2 5.69 -3.44 -8.79
CA LEU A 2 5.49 -3.11 -7.39
C LEU A 2 6.87 -2.86 -6.78
N ASP A 3 7.04 -1.75 -6.08
CA ASP A 3 8.37 -1.29 -5.63
C ASP A 3 8.95 -2.19 -4.52
N LEU A 4 8.08 -2.70 -3.65
CA LEU A 4 8.48 -3.60 -2.58
C LEU A 4 7.39 -4.62 -2.25
N VAL A 5 7.82 -5.87 -2.05
CA VAL A 5 7.01 -6.96 -1.51
C VAL A 5 7.69 -7.53 -0.27
N PHE A 6 6.93 -7.84 0.77
CA PHE A 6 7.46 -8.44 1.98
C PHE A 6 6.46 -9.40 2.62
N GLN A 7 6.98 -10.36 3.38
CA GLN A 7 6.17 -11.29 4.16
C GLN A 7 6.03 -10.81 5.60
N LYS A 8 4.82 -10.85 6.14
CA LYS A 8 4.52 -10.52 7.55
C LYS A 8 3.39 -11.41 8.05
N LYS A 9 3.52 -12.00 9.26
CA LYS A 9 2.47 -12.82 9.89
C LYS A 9 1.84 -13.87 8.93
N GLY A 10 2.67 -14.53 8.09
CA GLY A 10 2.21 -15.55 7.15
C GLY A 10 1.48 -15.04 5.89
N GLY A 11 1.50 -13.74 5.59
CA GLY A 11 0.94 -13.18 4.36
C GLY A 11 1.93 -12.29 3.61
N LEU A 12 1.71 -12.12 2.31
CA LEU A 12 2.44 -11.17 1.48
C LEU A 12 1.77 -9.80 1.51
N TYR A 13 2.59 -8.76 1.50
CA TYR A 13 2.18 -7.37 1.52
C TYR A 13 3.01 -6.57 0.52
N GLY A 14 2.41 -5.51 -0.03
CA GLY A 14 3.05 -4.67 -1.02
C GLY A 14 3.19 -3.20 -0.59
N ILE A 15 4.18 -2.52 -1.15
CA ILE A 15 4.33 -1.07 -1.09
C ILE A 15 4.57 -0.54 -2.50
N GLU A 16 3.91 0.56 -2.83
CA GLU A 16 4.18 1.36 -4.02
C GLU A 16 4.38 2.82 -3.59
N VAL A 17 5.41 3.49 -4.09
CA VAL A 17 5.72 4.89 -3.79
C VAL A 17 5.26 5.76 -4.96
N LYS A 18 4.41 6.76 -4.69
CA LYS A 18 3.93 7.69 -5.71
C LYS A 18 4.08 9.14 -5.28
N TYR A 19 4.75 9.93 -6.11
CA TYR A 19 4.77 11.39 -6.00
C TYR A 19 3.56 11.99 -6.73
N SER A 20 2.36 11.74 -6.21
CA SER A 20 1.12 12.35 -6.70
C SER A 20 0.30 12.87 -5.53
N HIS A 21 -0.48 13.94 -5.75
CA HIS A 21 -1.27 14.58 -4.69
C HIS A 21 -2.48 13.75 -4.25
N ALA A 22 -3.08 12.98 -5.16
CA ALA A 22 -4.21 12.10 -4.88
C ALA A 22 -4.05 10.79 -5.68
N PRO A 23 -3.30 9.81 -5.16
CA PRO A 23 -3.24 8.49 -5.76
C PRO A 23 -4.64 7.89 -5.97
N SER A 24 -4.81 7.16 -7.06
CA SER A 24 -6.02 6.39 -7.36
C SER A 24 -5.66 4.92 -7.61
N VAL A 25 -6.64 4.02 -7.54
CA VAL A 25 -6.42 2.61 -7.85
C VAL A 25 -6.11 2.47 -9.34
N THR A 26 -4.99 1.81 -9.65
CA THR A 26 -4.59 1.48 -11.02
C THR A 26 -4.83 0.00 -11.32
N LEU A 27 -4.82 -0.37 -12.59
CA LEU A 27 -4.93 -1.77 -13.00
C LEU A 27 -3.76 -2.62 -12.46
N SER A 28 -2.54 -2.09 -12.47
CA SER A 28 -1.36 -2.78 -11.97
C SER A 28 -1.45 -3.11 -10.48
N MET A 29 -2.04 -2.21 -9.67
CA MET A 29 -2.29 -2.48 -8.25
C MET A 29 -3.27 -3.64 -8.05
N ARG A 30 -4.36 -3.69 -8.85
CA ARG A 30 -5.34 -4.78 -8.79
C ARG A 30 -4.71 -6.11 -9.20
N SER A 31 -3.94 -6.12 -10.28
CA SER A 31 -3.17 -7.29 -10.71
C SER A 31 -2.20 -7.77 -9.64
N ALA A 32 -1.42 -6.87 -9.03
CA ALA A 32 -0.47 -7.23 -7.97
C ALA A 32 -1.16 -7.87 -6.76
N ILE A 33 -2.30 -7.32 -6.32
CA ILE A 33 -3.10 -7.92 -5.24
C ILE A 33 -3.54 -9.34 -5.59
N ALA A 34 -4.04 -9.56 -6.81
CA ALA A 34 -4.57 -10.85 -7.23
C ALA A 34 -3.47 -11.89 -7.47
N GLU A 35 -2.45 -11.55 -8.26
CA GLU A 35 -1.39 -12.46 -8.67
C GLU A 35 -0.48 -12.88 -7.51
N LEU A 36 -0.16 -11.94 -6.60
CA LEU A 36 0.68 -12.23 -5.44
C LEU A 36 -0.14 -12.58 -4.19
N SER A 37 -1.48 -12.63 -4.30
CA SER A 37 -2.39 -12.85 -3.17
C SER A 37 -2.07 -11.93 -1.97
N LEU A 38 -1.79 -10.66 -2.25
CA LEU A 38 -1.40 -9.71 -1.21
C LEU A 38 -2.54 -9.51 -0.22
N LYS A 39 -2.20 -9.55 1.07
CA LYS A 39 -3.12 -9.21 2.15
C LYS A 39 -3.48 -7.73 2.12
N HIS A 40 -2.51 -6.87 1.81
CA HIS A 40 -2.71 -5.44 1.68
C HIS A 40 -1.60 -4.79 0.82
N LEU A 41 -1.93 -3.68 0.16
CA LEU A 41 -1.01 -2.82 -0.57
C LEU A 41 -1.08 -1.39 -0.01
N TRP A 42 0.07 -0.85 0.41
CA TRP A 42 0.20 0.56 0.79
C TRP A 42 0.77 1.39 -0.34
N VAL A 43 0.10 2.49 -0.65
CA VAL A 43 0.63 3.54 -1.53
C VAL A 43 1.21 4.65 -0.66
N VAL A 44 2.53 4.79 -0.67
CA VAL A 44 3.25 5.82 0.07
C VAL A 44 3.34 7.07 -0.79
N TYR A 45 2.94 8.21 -0.22
CA TYR A 45 2.86 9.49 -0.97
C TYR A 45 3.30 10.68 -0.11
N PRO A 46 3.58 11.85 -0.72
CA PRO A 46 4.11 13.02 -0.01
C PRO A 46 3.05 13.86 0.73
N GLY A 47 1.78 13.44 0.76
CA GLY A 47 0.73 14.18 1.47
C GLY A 47 0.71 13.93 2.98
N SER A 48 -0.38 14.35 3.61
CA SER A 48 -0.48 14.42 5.07
C SER A 48 -1.48 13.46 5.70
N GLU A 49 -2.30 12.77 4.91
CA GLU A 49 -3.44 11.99 5.38
C GLU A 49 -3.39 10.53 4.91
N ALA A 50 -3.75 9.61 5.80
CA ALA A 50 -3.96 8.21 5.44
C ALA A 50 -5.43 7.98 5.11
N TYR A 51 -5.71 7.27 4.03
CA TYR A 51 -7.07 6.97 3.59
C TYR A 51 -7.13 5.67 2.78
N LYS A 52 -8.33 5.10 2.64
CA LYS A 52 -8.53 3.87 1.85
C LYS A 52 -8.81 4.22 0.40
N LEU A 53 -8.18 3.49 -0.52
CA LEU A 53 -8.49 3.53 -1.94
C LEU A 53 -9.39 2.36 -2.37
N ASP A 54 -9.24 1.22 -1.70
CA ASP A 54 -10.04 0.02 -1.90
C ASP A 54 -10.03 -0.81 -0.60
N LYS A 55 -10.70 -1.96 -0.60
CA LYS A 55 -10.76 -2.90 0.52
C LYS A 55 -9.37 -3.29 1.05
N ASN A 56 -8.42 -3.55 0.15
CA ASN A 56 -7.06 -4.03 0.46
C ASN A 56 -5.97 -3.05 0.00
N ILE A 57 -6.33 -1.80 -0.32
CA ILE A 57 -5.40 -0.77 -0.78
C ILE A 57 -5.62 0.50 0.04
N SER A 58 -4.57 0.99 0.68
CA SER A 58 -4.61 2.27 1.37
C SER A 58 -3.46 3.18 0.95
N VAL A 59 -3.70 4.47 1.07
CA VAL A 59 -2.69 5.52 0.92
C VAL A 59 -2.21 5.88 2.32
N THR A 60 -0.89 6.06 2.48
CA THR A 60 -0.30 6.53 3.73
C THR A 60 0.80 7.56 3.45
N PRO A 61 0.86 8.65 4.25
CA PRO A 61 2.03 9.52 4.27
C PRO A 61 3.29 8.76 4.62
N LEU A 62 4.43 9.18 4.06
CA LEU A 62 5.74 8.62 4.42
C LEU A 62 6.00 8.71 5.93
N LYS A 63 5.62 9.82 6.57
CA LYS A 63 5.77 10.04 8.03
C LYS A 63 5.02 9.01 8.89
N ASP A 64 3.96 8.40 8.36
CA ASP A 64 3.07 7.50 9.10
C ASP A 64 3.30 6.02 8.75
N ILE A 65 4.26 5.73 7.86
CA ILE A 65 4.47 4.39 7.30
C ILE A 65 4.69 3.32 8.39
N TYR A 66 5.52 3.61 9.39
CA TYR A 66 5.77 2.69 10.49
C TYR A 66 4.51 2.41 11.32
N LYS A 67 3.75 3.45 11.63
CA LYS A 67 2.50 3.33 12.39
C LYS A 67 1.48 2.49 11.64
N GLN A 68 1.27 2.76 10.34
CA GLN A 68 0.28 2.05 9.53
C GLN A 68 0.66 0.58 9.30
N MET A 69 1.93 0.31 9.00
CA MET A 69 2.36 -1.03 8.60
C MET A 69 2.72 -1.94 9.76
N ILE A 70 3.24 -1.40 10.86
CA ILE A 70 3.77 -2.20 11.96
C ILE A 70 2.80 -2.25 13.13
N LEU A 71 2.28 -1.08 13.56
CA LEU A 71 1.40 -0.95 14.73
C LEU A 71 -0.09 -1.13 14.39
N GLY A 72 -0.50 -0.81 13.16
CA GLY A 72 -1.91 -0.79 12.72
C GLY A 72 -2.45 -2.06 12.05
N ALA A 73 -1.72 -3.18 12.11
CA ALA A 73 -2.07 -4.44 11.45
C ALA A 73 -2.07 -5.66 12.40
#